data_AF-A0A6I0BHV5-F1
#
_entry.id   AF-A0A6I0BHV5-F1
#
_cell.length_a   1.000
_cell.length_b   1.000
_cell.length_c   1.000
_cell.angle_alpha   90.00
_cell.angle_beta   90.00
_cell.angle_gamma   90.00
#
_symmetry.space_group_name_H-M   'P 1'
#
loop_
_entity.id
_entity.type
_entity.pdbx_description
1 polymer ?
#
loop_
_entity_poly.entity_id
_entity_poly.type
_entity_poly.pdbx_seq_one_letter_code
_entity_poly.pdbx_strand_id
1 'polypeptide(L)'
;MDQLTVLEFNNERILTTKQLAFIYQTDVNNVQKNFSNHKSKFVEGKHYFFLEGEELRSFKRDLNNIQLVPNNVNQLYLWTERGANRHCKILDTDKAWEQFDYLEETYFNAREQQRLPTDPMNVLKLTFQALEGQQQAIEEIKSDVQDLKDNTPLFAIECDEISNAVKRQGVVLLGGKQSNAYRDRGLRGKVYRDIYNQLYREFGVKSHKAIKRCHLNVAVKIVEEYTLPIVLSEEISFINAQMDFTEM
;
A
#
# COMPACT_ATOMS: atom_id res chain seq x y z
N MET A 1 12.19 21.89 6.48
CA MET A 1 12.36 21.99 5.02
C MET A 1 10.97 21.98 4.43
N ASP A 2 10.53 23.06 3.79
CA ASP A 2 9.21 23.10 3.16
C ASP A 2 9.27 22.27 1.87
N GLN A 3 8.64 21.09 1.91
CA GLN A 3 8.51 20.20 0.77
C GLN A 3 7.54 20.82 -0.24
N LEU A 4 7.97 20.99 -1.49
CA LEU A 4 7.10 21.45 -2.57
C LEU A 4 5.96 20.46 -2.76
N THR A 5 4.75 20.88 -2.41
CA THR A 5 3.55 20.07 -2.63
C THR A 5 3.18 20.09 -4.11
N VAL A 6 3.10 18.92 -4.74
CA VAL A 6 2.63 18.82 -6.13
C VAL A 6 1.12 19.10 -6.14
N LEU A 7 0.70 20.03 -7.00
CA LEU A 7 -0.71 20.36 -7.20
C LEU A 7 -1.08 20.09 -8.65
N GLU A 8 -2.32 19.63 -8.86
CA GLU A 8 -2.87 19.38 -10.19
C GLU A 8 -4.19 20.15 -10.36
N PHE A 9 -4.37 20.75 -11.53
CA PHE A 9 -5.60 21.43 -11.93
C PHE A 9 -5.81 21.20 -13.43
N ASN A 10 -7.00 20.77 -13.85
CA ASN A 10 -7.30 20.39 -15.24
C ASN A 10 -6.29 19.38 -15.84
N ASN A 11 -5.85 18.39 -15.04
CA ASN A 11 -4.83 17.39 -15.40
C ASN A 11 -3.45 17.98 -15.75
N GLU A 12 -3.18 19.23 -15.37
CA GLU A 12 -1.86 19.85 -15.49
C GLU A 12 -1.28 20.12 -14.10
N ARG A 13 0.04 19.96 -13.98
CA ARG A 13 0.76 20.38 -12.78
C ARG A 13 0.81 21.89 -12.71
N ILE A 14 0.45 22.42 -11.55
CA ILE A 14 0.39 23.86 -11.32
C ILE A 14 1.16 24.26 -10.06
N LEU A 15 1.51 25.53 -10.01
CA LEU A 15 2.10 26.18 -8.84
C LEU A 15 1.22 27.33 -8.39
N THR A 16 1.09 27.50 -7.08
CA THR A 16 0.56 28.74 -6.51
C THR A 16 1.62 29.85 -6.57
N THR A 17 1.20 31.12 -6.53
CA THR A 17 2.13 32.25 -6.44
C THR A 17 3.07 32.14 -5.24
N LYS A 18 2.62 31.53 -4.13
CA LYS A 18 3.44 31.29 -2.94
C LYS A 18 4.59 30.30 -3.23
N GLN A 19 4.29 29.20 -3.90
CA GLN A 19 5.32 28.22 -4.29
C GLN A 19 6.28 28.81 -5.31
N LEU A 20 5.76 29.60 -6.26
CA LEU A 20 6.58 30.26 -7.27
C LEU A 20 7.56 31.26 -6.63
N ALA A 21 7.09 32.04 -5.67
CA ALA A 21 7.91 32.96 -4.90
C ALA A 21 9.02 32.22 -4.12
N PHE A 22 8.68 31.09 -3.50
CA PHE A 22 9.65 30.22 -2.84
C PHE A 22 10.72 29.68 -3.79
N ILE A 23 10.33 29.16 -4.97
CA ILE A 23 11.25 28.61 -5.97
C ILE A 23 12.23 29.67 -6.47
N TYR A 24 11.73 30.86 -6.82
CA TYR A 24 12.55 31.97 -7.32
C TYR A 24 13.16 32.83 -6.22
N GLN A 25 13.10 32.39 -4.95
CA GLN A 25 13.69 33.11 -3.80
C GLN A 25 13.30 34.59 -3.73
N THR A 26 12.01 34.85 -3.93
CA THR A 26 11.43 36.19 -3.94
C THR A 26 10.17 36.21 -3.08
N ASP A 27 9.58 37.39 -2.89
CA ASP A 27 8.31 37.51 -2.18
C ASP A 27 7.10 37.45 -3.13
N VAL A 28 5.96 37.06 -2.56
CA VAL A 28 4.69 36.92 -3.31
C VAL A 28 4.26 38.23 -3.96
N ASN A 29 4.50 39.38 -3.31
CA ASN A 29 4.10 40.67 -3.86
C ASN A 29 4.95 41.03 -5.07
N ASN A 30 6.24 40.71 -5.05
CA ASN A 30 7.13 40.93 -6.19
C ASN A 30 6.71 40.08 -7.40
N VAL A 31 6.34 38.81 -7.20
CA VAL A 31 5.78 37.96 -8.27
C VAL A 31 4.50 38.57 -8.85
N GLN A 32 3.57 39.00 -7.99
CA GLN A 32 2.31 39.62 -8.42
C GLN A 32 2.54 40.93 -9.18
N LYS A 33 3.40 41.82 -8.65
CA LYS A 33 3.72 43.11 -9.27
C LYS A 33 4.35 42.93 -10.64
N ASN A 34 5.33 42.02 -10.77
CA ASN A 34 5.97 41.75 -12.06
C ASN A 34 5.00 41.12 -13.07
N PHE A 35 4.13 40.22 -12.62
CA PHE A 35 3.06 39.69 -13.47
C PHE A 35 2.11 40.78 -13.95
N SER A 36 1.63 41.65 -13.05
CA SER A 36 0.71 42.75 -13.41
C SER A 36 1.34 43.68 -14.44
N ASN A 37 2.62 44.05 -14.27
CA ASN A 37 3.35 44.90 -15.21
C ASN A 37 3.54 44.26 -16.59
N HIS A 38 3.60 42.93 -16.65
CA HIS A 38 3.84 42.16 -17.88
C HIS A 38 2.63 41.33 -18.29
N LYS A 39 1.42 41.64 -17.82
CA LYS A 39 0.23 40.79 -18.00
C LYS A 39 -0.07 40.49 -19.47
N SER A 40 0.23 41.43 -20.38
CA SER A 40 0.10 41.26 -21.83
C SER A 40 0.99 40.15 -22.42
N LYS A 41 2.03 39.74 -21.69
CA LYS A 41 2.89 38.60 -22.03
C LYS A 41 2.37 37.29 -21.47
N PHE A 42 1.24 37.25 -20.78
CA PHE A 42 0.63 36.02 -20.26
C PHE A 42 -0.72 35.79 -20.93
N VAL A 43 -1.11 34.52 -20.99
CA VAL A 43 -2.32 34.07 -21.69
C VAL A 43 -2.95 33.04 -20.77
N GLU A 44 -4.20 33.29 -20.41
CA GLU A 44 -5.01 32.40 -19.60
C GLU A 44 -5.23 31.06 -20.30
N GLY A 45 -5.24 29.97 -19.53
CA GLY A 45 -5.29 28.59 -20.04
C GLY A 45 -3.98 28.07 -20.63
N LYS A 46 -2.97 28.93 -20.86
CA LYS A 46 -1.64 28.52 -21.34
C LYS A 46 -0.55 28.74 -20.30
N HIS A 47 -0.56 29.90 -19.65
CA HIS A 47 0.45 30.30 -18.67
C HIS A 47 -0.12 30.31 -17.25
N TYR A 48 -1.40 30.60 -17.11
CA TYR A 48 -2.06 30.58 -15.81
C TYR A 48 -3.53 30.20 -15.94
N PHE A 49 -4.12 29.76 -14.84
CA PHE A 49 -5.56 29.70 -14.61
C PHE A 49 -5.92 30.73 -13.55
N PHE A 50 -7.00 31.48 -13.77
CA PHE A 50 -7.51 32.45 -12.81
C PHE A 50 -8.80 31.91 -12.20
N LEU A 51 -8.75 31.60 -10.90
CA LEU A 51 -9.89 31.04 -10.19
C LEU A 51 -10.57 32.13 -9.35
N GLU A 52 -11.88 32.25 -9.52
CA GLU A 52 -12.76 33.08 -8.70
C GLU A 52 -14.09 32.36 -8.45
N GLY A 53 -14.92 32.90 -7.54
CA GLY A 53 -16.28 32.40 -7.32
C GLY A 53 -16.35 30.91 -6.92
N GLU A 54 -17.13 30.14 -7.65
CA GLU A 54 -17.38 28.71 -7.36
C GLU A 54 -16.14 27.84 -7.65
N GLU A 55 -15.42 28.08 -8.75
CA GLU A 55 -14.23 27.30 -9.11
C GLU A 55 -13.15 27.37 -8.03
N LEU A 56 -12.93 28.57 -7.48
CA LEU A 56 -12.01 28.75 -6.36
C LEU A 56 -12.48 28.00 -5.09
N ARG A 57 -13.79 27.99 -4.82
CA ARG A 57 -14.36 27.28 -3.66
C ARG A 57 -14.22 25.77 -3.79
N SER A 58 -14.42 25.24 -5.00
CA SER A 58 -14.24 23.82 -5.30
C SER A 58 -12.77 23.43 -5.16
N PHE A 59 -11.86 24.19 -5.77
CA PHE A 59 -10.42 23.95 -5.67
C PHE A 59 -9.92 23.97 -4.22
N LYS A 60 -10.37 24.92 -3.39
CA LYS A 60 -10.01 24.95 -1.96
C LYS A 60 -10.52 23.73 -1.20
N ARG A 61 -11.71 23.20 -1.54
CA ARG A 61 -12.30 22.03 -0.89
C ARG A 61 -11.49 20.76 -1.19
N ASP A 62 -11.02 20.63 -2.42
CA ASP A 62 -10.17 19.51 -2.83
C ASP A 62 -8.81 19.55 -2.11
N LEU A 63 -8.34 20.76 -1.78
CA LEU A 63 -7.09 21.01 -1.04
C LEU A 63 -7.23 21.02 0.48
N ASN A 64 -8.36 20.60 1.07
CA ASN A 64 -8.69 20.79 2.50
C ASN A 64 -7.65 20.28 3.54
N ASN A 65 -6.63 19.53 3.13
CA ASN A 65 -5.52 19.08 4.00
C ASN A 65 -4.18 19.82 3.77
N ILE A 66 -4.12 20.76 2.82
CA ILE A 66 -2.88 21.44 2.41
C ILE A 66 -3.07 22.95 2.62
N GLN A 67 -2.43 23.51 3.65
CA GLN A 67 -2.52 24.93 4.00
C GLN A 67 -1.69 25.84 3.05
N LEU A 68 -1.90 25.71 1.73
CA LEU A 68 -1.19 26.49 0.72
C LEU A 68 -1.91 27.78 0.34
N VAL A 69 -3.25 27.77 0.38
CA VAL A 69 -4.09 28.91 -0.05
C VAL A 69 -4.85 29.47 1.15
N PRO A 70 -4.74 30.78 1.45
CA PRO A 70 -5.51 31.39 2.52
C PRO A 70 -7.03 31.35 2.28
N ASN A 71 -7.79 31.06 3.34
CA ASN A 71 -9.26 30.93 3.26
C ASN A 71 -9.96 32.22 2.84
N ASN A 72 -9.39 33.38 3.16
CA ASN A 72 -9.93 34.72 2.89
C ASN A 72 -9.67 35.25 1.46
N VAL A 73 -9.01 34.49 0.59
CA VAL A 73 -8.69 34.92 -0.78
C VAL A 73 -9.90 34.71 -1.70
N ASN A 74 -10.29 35.76 -2.43
CA ASN A 74 -11.41 35.74 -3.38
C ASN A 74 -10.99 35.48 -4.84
N GLN A 75 -9.69 35.56 -5.13
CA GLN A 75 -9.12 35.39 -6.47
C GLN A 75 -7.75 34.71 -6.37
N LEU A 76 -7.51 33.68 -7.19
CA LEU A 76 -6.26 32.91 -7.15
C LEU A 76 -5.70 32.70 -8.55
N TYR A 77 -4.41 32.96 -8.71
CA TYR A 77 -3.66 32.59 -9.91
C TYR A 77 -2.95 31.26 -9.67
N LEU A 78 -3.17 30.30 -10.57
CA LEU A 78 -2.45 29.04 -10.66
C LEU A 78 -1.55 29.09 -11.89
N TRP A 79 -0.26 28.83 -11.71
CA TRP A 79 0.75 28.93 -12.77
C TRP A 79 1.00 27.56 -13.37
N THR A 80 0.83 27.44 -14.68
CA THR A 80 1.28 26.23 -15.40
C THR A 80 2.81 26.21 -15.42
N GLU A 81 3.41 25.08 -15.79
CA GLU A 81 4.86 25.00 -16.00
C GLU A 81 5.38 26.09 -16.94
N ARG A 82 4.64 26.38 -18.02
CA ARG A 82 4.98 27.45 -18.97
C ARG A 82 4.87 28.83 -18.36
N GLY A 83 3.88 29.06 -17.50
CA GLY A 83 3.76 30.31 -16.75
C GLY A 83 4.90 30.50 -15.77
N ALA A 84 5.21 29.46 -14.98
CA ALA A 84 6.30 29.44 -14.04
C ALA A 84 7.65 29.72 -14.73
N ASN A 85 7.92 29.09 -15.88
CA ASN A 85 9.10 29.39 -16.68
C ASN A 85 9.07 30.83 -17.22
N ARG A 86 7.90 31.36 -17.64
CA ARG A 86 7.81 32.75 -18.11
C ARG A 86 8.14 33.77 -17.01
N HIS A 87 7.93 33.42 -15.74
CA HIS A 87 8.34 34.26 -14.62
C HIS A 87 9.85 34.48 -14.55
N CYS A 88 10.69 33.56 -15.05
CA CYS A 88 12.14 33.79 -15.07
C CYS A 88 12.55 35.01 -15.91
N LYS A 89 11.76 35.36 -16.94
CA LYS A 89 12.03 36.54 -17.80
C LYS A 89 11.68 37.88 -17.17
N ILE A 90 10.87 37.87 -16.10
CA ILE A 90 10.32 39.09 -15.48
C ILE A 90 10.71 39.22 -14.01
N LEU A 91 11.38 38.21 -13.46
CA LEU A 91 11.94 38.22 -12.11
C LEU A 91 13.44 38.41 -12.21
N ASP A 92 13.96 39.39 -11.49
CA ASP A 92 15.40 39.69 -11.43
C ASP A 92 15.99 39.08 -10.16
N THR A 93 16.08 37.74 -10.15
CA THR A 93 16.59 36.95 -9.01
C THR A 93 17.62 35.95 -9.50
N ASP A 94 18.62 35.60 -8.68
CA ASP A 94 19.63 34.61 -9.05
C ASP A 94 19.01 33.28 -9.50
N LYS A 95 17.94 32.82 -8.83
CA LYS A 95 17.21 31.62 -9.24
C LYS A 95 16.49 31.75 -10.58
N ALA A 96 16.03 32.93 -10.95
CA ALA A 96 15.46 33.18 -12.27
C ALA A 96 16.54 33.11 -13.36
N TRP A 97 17.74 33.62 -13.09
CA TRP A 97 18.90 33.51 -13.97
C TRP A 97 19.35 32.05 -14.13
N GLU A 98 19.50 31.29 -13.04
CA GLU A 98 19.83 29.86 -13.12
C GLU A 98 18.80 29.06 -13.94
N GLN A 99 17.49 29.33 -13.74
CA GLN A 99 16.44 28.67 -14.51
C GLN A 99 16.49 29.06 -16.00
N PHE A 100 16.88 30.30 -16.30
CA PHE A 100 17.06 30.75 -17.66
C PHE A 100 18.26 30.05 -18.33
N ASP A 101 19.40 29.97 -17.64
CA ASP A 101 20.59 29.23 -18.07
C ASP A 101 20.24 27.76 -18.36
N TYR A 102 19.48 27.11 -17.47
CA TYR A 102 19.01 25.73 -17.67
C TYR A 102 18.15 25.58 -18.94
N LEU A 103 17.26 26.54 -19.22
CA LEU A 103 16.44 26.52 -20.44
C LEU A 103 17.30 26.72 -21.70
N GLU A 104 18.32 27.58 -21.65
CA GLU A 104 19.27 27.79 -22.75
C GLU A 104 20.11 26.53 -22.99
N GLU A 105 20.72 25.99 -21.95
CA GLU A 105 21.47 24.74 -22.00
C GLU A 105 20.60 23.61 -22.56
N THR A 106 19.37 23.47 -22.08
CA THR A 106 18.45 22.44 -22.59
C THR A 106 18.15 22.64 -24.07
N TYR A 107 17.93 23.87 -24.55
CA TYR A 107 17.66 24.13 -25.96
C TYR A 107 18.85 23.73 -26.86
N PHE A 108 20.08 24.04 -26.45
CA PHE A 108 21.29 23.71 -27.22
C PHE A 108 21.70 22.24 -27.07
N ASN A 109 21.52 21.65 -25.89
CA ASN A 109 21.90 20.27 -25.56
C ASN A 109 20.82 19.24 -25.89
N ALA A 110 19.56 19.64 -26.14
CA ALA A 110 18.47 18.73 -26.52
C ALA A 110 18.80 17.93 -27.80
N ARG A 111 19.68 18.46 -28.67
CA ARG A 111 20.18 17.75 -29.85
C ARG A 111 21.18 16.64 -29.52
N GLU A 112 21.87 16.71 -28.39
CA GLU A 112 22.82 15.68 -27.94
C GLU A 112 22.10 14.56 -27.17
N GLN A 113 21.12 14.91 -26.33
CA GLN A 113 20.37 13.94 -25.52
C GLN A 113 19.43 13.02 -26.33
N GLN A 114 18.99 13.43 -27.52
CA GLN A 114 18.18 12.60 -28.42
C GLN A 114 18.98 11.65 -29.32
N ARG A 115 20.32 11.70 -29.29
CA ARG A 115 21.13 10.77 -30.07
C ARG A 115 21.21 9.45 -29.33
N LEU A 116 20.37 8.50 -29.74
CA LEU A 116 20.60 7.09 -29.41
C LEU A 116 22.05 6.75 -29.77
N PRO A 117 22.82 6.14 -28.85
CA PRO A 117 24.16 5.72 -29.18
C PRO A 117 24.11 4.79 -30.39
N THR A 118 24.85 5.14 -31.43
CA THR A 118 24.98 4.34 -32.67
C THR A 118 26.21 3.46 -32.65
N ASP A 119 27.15 3.75 -31.75
CA ASP A 119 28.33 2.92 -31.50
C ASP A 119 27.94 1.64 -30.73
N PRO A 120 28.35 0.44 -31.20
CA PRO A 120 28.00 -0.84 -30.61
C PRO A 120 28.29 -0.95 -29.10
N MET A 121 29.38 -0.34 -28.61
CA MET A 121 29.76 -0.42 -27.19
C MET A 121 28.78 0.35 -26.29
N ASN A 122 28.35 1.53 -26.75
CA ASN A 122 27.41 2.35 -25.99
C ASN A 122 25.98 1.76 -26.03
N VAL A 123 25.59 1.13 -27.14
CA VAL A 123 24.34 0.33 -27.20
C VAL A 123 24.39 -0.80 -26.19
N LEU A 124 25.48 -1.57 -26.16
CA LEU A 124 25.64 -2.68 -25.22
C LEU A 124 25.55 -2.21 -23.76
N LYS A 125 26.21 -1.09 -23.43
CA LYS A 125 26.16 -0.50 -22.08
C LYS A 125 24.73 -0.10 -21.68
N LEU A 126 23.98 0.53 -22.59
CA LEU A 126 22.60 0.91 -22.34
C LEU A 126 21.70 -0.32 -22.16
N THR A 127 21.89 -1.36 -22.99
CA THR A 127 21.15 -2.63 -22.82
C THR A 127 21.48 -3.31 -21.50
N PHE A 128 22.74 -3.29 -21.06
CA PHE A 128 23.17 -3.84 -19.79
C PHE A 128 22.53 -3.11 -18.61
N GLN A 129 22.50 -1.77 -18.62
CA GLN A 129 21.81 -0.97 -17.60
C GLN A 129 20.31 -1.27 -17.54
N ALA A 130 19.66 -1.43 -18.69
CA ALA A 130 18.26 -1.82 -18.74
C ALA A 130 18.04 -3.24 -18.17
N LEU A 131 18.95 -4.17 -18.45
CA LEU A 131 18.91 -5.54 -17.92
C LEU A 131 19.19 -5.58 -16.40
N GLU A 132 20.13 -4.80 -15.89
CA GLU A 132 20.37 -4.68 -14.45
C GLU A 132 19.15 -4.12 -13.73
N GLY A 133 18.53 -3.07 -14.28
CA GLY A 133 17.29 -2.53 -13.74
C GLY A 133 16.14 -3.55 -13.75
N GLN A 134 16.03 -4.37 -14.81
CA GLN A 134 15.06 -5.48 -14.86
C GLN A 134 15.36 -6.57 -13.84
N GLN A 135 16.64 -6.91 -13.64
CA GLN A 135 17.05 -7.91 -12.66
C GLN A 135 16.69 -7.48 -11.23
N GLN A 136 16.94 -6.21 -10.89
CA GLN A 136 16.56 -5.63 -9.60
C GLN A 136 15.03 -5.68 -9.38
N ALA A 137 14.24 -5.29 -10.39
CA ALA A 137 12.78 -5.35 -10.31
C ALA A 137 12.26 -6.79 -10.16
N ILE A 138 12.89 -7.77 -10.82
CA ILE A 138 12.53 -9.19 -10.68
C ILE A 138 12.84 -9.70 -9.26
N GLU A 139 13.95 -9.26 -8.67
CA GLU A 139 14.32 -9.61 -7.29
C GLU A 139 13.35 -9.02 -6.27
N GLU A 140 12.93 -7.77 -6.46
CA GLU A 140 11.90 -7.12 -5.64
C GLU A 140 10.55 -7.83 -5.75
N ILE A 141 10.09 -8.12 -6.98
CA ILE A 141 8.84 -8.87 -7.22
C ILE A 141 8.91 -10.27 -6.59
N LYS A 142 10.07 -10.96 -6.66
CA LYS A 142 10.23 -12.26 -6.00
C LYS A 142 10.12 -12.14 -4.49
N SER A 143 10.70 -11.11 -3.89
CA SER A 143 10.58 -10.82 -2.46
C SER A 143 9.11 -10.59 -2.07
N ASP A 144 8.42 -9.72 -2.79
CA ASP A 144 7.00 -9.40 -2.55
C ASP A 144 6.11 -10.65 -2.67
N VAL A 145 6.34 -11.48 -3.69
CA VAL A 145 5.59 -12.73 -3.89
C VAL A 145 5.86 -13.72 -2.75
N GLN A 146 7.09 -13.79 -2.26
CA GLN A 146 7.44 -14.65 -1.13
C GLN A 146 6.79 -14.14 0.17
N ASP A 147 6.82 -12.84 0.43
CA ASP A 147 6.16 -12.24 1.58
C ASP A 147 4.65 -12.42 1.55
N LEU A 148 4.04 -12.28 0.37
CA LEU A 148 2.62 -12.59 0.18
C LEU A 148 2.36 -14.06 0.51
N LYS A 149 3.15 -15.00 -0.03
CA LYS A 149 2.99 -16.43 0.24
C LYS A 149 3.09 -16.75 1.73
N ASP A 150 4.03 -16.14 2.43
CA ASP A 150 4.28 -16.41 3.85
C ASP A 150 3.29 -15.72 4.78
N ASN A 151 2.70 -14.58 4.38
CA ASN A 151 1.78 -13.80 5.22
C ASN A 151 0.31 -13.91 4.81
N THR A 152 -0.01 -14.65 3.75
CA THR A 152 -1.41 -14.86 3.33
C THR A 152 -2.16 -15.67 4.41
N PRO A 153 -3.32 -15.17 4.91
CA PRO A 153 -4.16 -15.94 5.81
C PRO A 153 -4.79 -17.14 5.10
N LEU A 154 -5.22 -18.15 5.85
CA LEU A 154 -5.91 -19.30 5.27
C LEU A 154 -7.19 -18.89 4.54
N PHE A 155 -7.41 -19.49 3.38
CA PHE A 155 -8.68 -19.40 2.68
C PHE A 155 -9.75 -20.26 3.36
N ALA A 156 -11.02 -20.02 3.03
CA ALA A 156 -12.14 -20.73 3.63
C ALA A 156 -12.03 -22.26 3.50
N ILE A 157 -11.60 -22.74 2.33
CA ILE A 157 -11.42 -24.18 2.05
C ILE A 157 -10.35 -24.79 2.97
N GLU A 158 -9.26 -24.07 3.21
CA GLU A 158 -8.14 -24.56 4.02
C GLU A 158 -8.49 -24.54 5.53
N CYS A 159 -9.34 -23.61 5.96
CA CYS A 159 -9.93 -23.63 7.31
C CYS A 159 -10.81 -24.87 7.51
N ASP A 160 -11.54 -25.29 6.48
CA ASP A 160 -12.37 -26.50 6.52
C ASP A 160 -11.52 -27.76 6.62
N GLU A 161 -10.34 -27.80 6.00
CA GLU A 161 -9.40 -28.93 6.11
C GLU A 161 -8.95 -29.16 7.55
N ILE A 162 -8.51 -28.11 8.24
CA ILE A 162 -8.13 -28.17 9.66
C ILE A 162 -9.35 -28.60 10.49
N SER A 163 -10.51 -28.00 10.26
CA SER A 163 -11.74 -28.34 10.97
C SER A 163 -12.14 -29.80 10.78
N ASN A 164 -11.93 -30.35 9.58
CA ASN A 164 -12.24 -31.74 9.25
C ASN A 164 -11.20 -32.71 9.83
N ALA A 165 -9.92 -32.34 9.89
CA ALA A 165 -8.89 -33.09 10.60
C ALA A 165 -9.23 -33.19 12.10
N VAL A 166 -9.63 -32.08 12.71
CA VAL A 166 -10.06 -32.05 14.13
C VAL A 166 -11.27 -32.94 14.37
N LYS A 167 -12.28 -32.88 13.48
CA LYS A 167 -13.46 -33.78 13.54
C LYS A 167 -13.07 -35.25 13.45
N ARG A 168 -12.17 -35.59 12.53
CA ARG A 168 -11.68 -36.98 12.37
C ARG A 168 -10.98 -37.43 13.65
N GLN A 169 -10.02 -36.65 14.14
CA GLN A 169 -9.26 -37.00 15.34
C GLN A 169 -10.14 -37.09 16.58
N GLY A 170 -11.04 -36.12 16.79
CA GLY A 170 -11.95 -36.12 17.94
C GLY A 170 -12.85 -37.35 17.99
N VAL A 171 -13.35 -37.82 16.83
CA VAL A 171 -14.13 -39.08 16.76
C VAL A 171 -13.27 -40.29 17.16
N VAL A 172 -12.03 -40.36 16.69
CA VAL A 172 -11.10 -41.45 17.01
C VAL A 172 -10.83 -41.48 18.52
N LEU A 173 -10.49 -40.35 19.11
CA LEU A 173 -10.14 -40.23 20.53
C LEU A 173 -11.30 -40.52 21.48
N LEU A 174 -12.53 -40.25 21.07
CA LEU A 174 -13.73 -40.56 21.85
C LEU A 174 -14.15 -42.04 21.77
N GLY A 175 -13.54 -42.84 20.89
CA GLY A 175 -13.89 -44.26 20.69
C GLY A 175 -14.92 -44.49 19.57
N GLY A 176 -15.09 -43.54 18.65
CA GLY A 176 -16.01 -43.64 17.51
C GLY A 176 -17.37 -42.99 17.75
N LYS A 177 -18.17 -42.82 16.69
CA LYS A 177 -19.48 -42.12 16.77
C LYS A 177 -20.54 -42.82 17.60
N GLN A 178 -20.39 -44.14 17.80
CA GLN A 178 -21.31 -44.95 18.59
C GLN A 178 -20.93 -45.03 20.07
N SER A 179 -19.77 -44.51 20.46
CA SER A 179 -19.32 -44.50 21.84
C SER A 179 -20.18 -43.60 22.74
N ASN A 180 -20.31 -43.97 24.01
CA ASN A 180 -21.04 -43.18 25.00
C ASN A 180 -20.38 -41.82 25.21
N ALA A 181 -19.04 -41.76 25.20
CA ALA A 181 -18.27 -40.52 25.31
C ALA A 181 -18.53 -39.56 24.14
N TYR A 182 -18.78 -40.06 22.93
CA TYR A 182 -19.14 -39.21 21.79
C TYR A 182 -20.58 -38.69 21.85
N ARG A 183 -21.49 -39.47 22.43
CA ARG A 183 -22.90 -39.09 22.65
C ARG A 183 -23.04 -38.03 23.74
N ASP A 184 -22.17 -38.06 24.76
CA ASP A 184 -22.09 -37.01 25.76
C ASP A 184 -21.67 -35.66 25.14
N ARG A 185 -22.60 -34.71 25.11
CA ARG A 185 -22.39 -33.37 24.54
C ARG A 185 -21.32 -32.57 25.29
N GLY A 186 -21.25 -32.74 26.61
CA GLY A 186 -20.33 -32.02 27.49
C GLY A 186 -18.90 -32.53 27.31
N LEU A 187 -18.70 -33.84 27.45
CA LEU A 187 -17.38 -34.46 27.28
C LEU A 187 -16.85 -34.27 25.85
N ARG A 188 -17.68 -34.51 24.84
CA ARG A 188 -17.32 -34.23 23.44
C ARG A 188 -16.87 -32.78 23.27
N GLY A 189 -17.61 -31.82 23.82
CA GLY A 189 -17.26 -30.40 23.77
C GLY A 189 -15.92 -30.07 24.41
N LYS A 190 -15.57 -30.72 25.54
CA LYS A 190 -14.26 -30.57 26.19
C LYS A 190 -13.13 -31.06 25.29
N VAL A 191 -13.25 -32.25 24.71
CA VAL A 191 -12.22 -32.85 23.84
C VAL A 191 -11.94 -31.97 22.61
N TYR A 192 -13.00 -31.54 21.90
CA TYR A 192 -12.82 -30.66 20.74
C TYR A 192 -12.17 -29.33 21.09
N ARG A 193 -12.56 -28.75 22.24
CA ARG A 193 -11.98 -27.49 22.70
C ARG A 193 -10.51 -27.66 23.06
N ASP A 194 -10.13 -28.80 23.64
CA ASP A 194 -8.73 -29.07 24.00
C ASP A 194 -7.84 -29.22 22.75
N ILE A 195 -8.30 -29.96 21.73
CA ILE A 195 -7.59 -30.09 20.45
C ILE A 195 -7.36 -28.70 19.83
N TYR A 196 -8.40 -27.85 19.78
CA TYR A 196 -8.25 -26.49 19.27
C TYR A 196 -7.32 -25.64 20.12
N ASN A 197 -7.40 -25.75 21.45
CA ASN A 197 -6.51 -25.01 22.35
C ASN A 197 -5.05 -25.41 22.16
N GLN A 198 -4.76 -26.70 21.96
CA GLN A 198 -3.41 -27.16 21.67
C GLN A 198 -2.92 -26.56 20.36
N LEU A 199 -3.71 -26.65 19.29
CA LEU A 199 -3.40 -26.03 18.01
C LEU A 199 -3.11 -24.53 18.15
N TYR A 200 -3.93 -23.82 18.92
CA TYR A 200 -3.80 -22.38 19.13
C TYR A 200 -2.56 -21.99 19.94
N ARG A 201 -2.14 -22.85 20.88
CA ARG A 201 -0.89 -22.68 21.64
C ARG A 201 0.33 -22.80 20.75
N GLU A 202 0.38 -23.80 19.88
CA GLU A 202 1.51 -24.03 18.96
C GLU A 202 1.73 -22.84 18.00
N PHE A 203 0.64 -22.25 17.52
CA PHE A 203 0.71 -21.13 16.56
C PHE A 203 0.61 -19.74 17.19
N GLY A 204 0.36 -19.63 18.50
CA GLY A 204 0.18 -18.34 19.17
C GLY A 204 -1.03 -17.53 18.68
N VAL A 205 -2.06 -18.20 18.17
CA VAL A 205 -3.25 -17.57 17.57
C VAL A 205 -4.51 -17.85 18.39
N LYS A 206 -5.55 -17.03 18.22
CA LYS A 206 -6.85 -17.24 18.89
C LYS A 206 -7.86 -18.04 18.06
N SER A 207 -7.52 -18.33 16.80
CA SER A 207 -8.40 -19.00 15.86
C SER A 207 -7.56 -19.66 14.78
N HIS A 208 -7.98 -20.85 14.33
CA HIS A 208 -7.32 -21.52 13.21
C HIS A 208 -7.39 -20.67 11.93
N LYS A 209 -8.38 -19.78 11.80
CA LYS A 209 -8.50 -18.83 10.67
C LYS A 209 -7.35 -17.82 10.58
N ALA A 210 -6.63 -17.60 11.68
CA ALA A 210 -5.51 -16.69 11.75
C ALA A 210 -4.16 -17.40 11.52
N ILE A 211 -4.16 -18.73 11.33
CA ILE A 211 -2.95 -19.46 10.94
C ILE A 211 -2.57 -19.02 9.52
N LYS A 212 -1.28 -18.81 9.29
CA LYS A 212 -0.73 -18.47 7.97
C LYS A 212 -0.83 -19.67 7.05
N ARG A 213 -1.11 -19.44 5.77
CA ARG A 213 -1.31 -20.49 4.77
C ARG A 213 -0.11 -21.44 4.65
N CYS A 214 1.11 -20.91 4.75
CA CYS A 214 2.34 -21.71 4.73
C CYS A 214 2.42 -22.76 5.85
N HIS A 215 1.64 -22.62 6.92
CA HIS A 215 1.60 -23.53 8.06
C HIS A 215 0.44 -24.53 8.04
N LEU A 216 -0.36 -24.59 6.97
CA LEU A 216 -1.50 -25.49 6.86
C LEU A 216 -1.13 -26.96 7.13
N ASN A 217 -0.11 -27.47 6.44
CA ASN A 217 0.31 -28.87 6.58
C ASN A 217 0.81 -29.18 8.01
N VAL A 218 1.50 -28.22 8.63
CA VAL A 218 1.99 -28.35 10.01
C VAL A 218 0.80 -28.38 10.98
N ALA A 219 -0.20 -27.52 10.77
CA ALA A 219 -1.42 -27.49 11.57
C ALA A 219 -2.21 -28.80 11.49
N VAL A 220 -2.36 -29.36 10.29
CA VAL A 220 -3.01 -30.67 10.10
C VAL A 220 -2.24 -31.77 10.82
N LYS A 221 -0.92 -31.80 10.69
CA LYS A 221 -0.07 -32.79 11.34
C LYS A 221 -0.17 -32.74 12.88
N ILE A 222 -0.13 -31.54 13.47
CA ILE A 222 -0.30 -31.35 14.92
C ILE A 222 -1.64 -31.92 15.40
N VAL A 223 -2.70 -31.73 14.62
CA VAL A 223 -4.02 -32.27 14.96
C VAL A 223 -4.05 -33.79 14.85
N GLU A 224 -3.46 -34.38 13.83
CA GLU A 224 -3.43 -35.84 13.63
C GLU A 224 -2.57 -36.56 14.68
N GLU A 225 -1.48 -35.93 15.13
CA GLU A 225 -0.58 -36.46 16.17
C GLU A 225 -1.03 -36.11 17.60
N TYR A 226 -2.16 -35.41 17.76
CA TYR A 226 -2.63 -34.99 19.08
C TYR A 226 -2.99 -36.19 19.97
N THR A 227 -2.51 -36.12 21.21
CA THR A 227 -2.76 -37.12 22.27
C THR A 227 -3.54 -36.48 23.42
N LEU A 228 -4.43 -37.27 24.02
CA LEU A 228 -5.28 -36.79 25.11
C LEU A 228 -4.47 -36.56 26.40
N PRO A 229 -4.74 -35.47 27.14
CA PRO A 229 -4.34 -35.35 28.53
C PRO A 229 -4.91 -36.50 29.37
N ILE A 230 -4.14 -36.95 30.37
CA ILE A 230 -4.47 -38.09 31.24
C ILE A 230 -5.91 -37.95 31.79
N VAL A 231 -6.25 -36.77 32.33
CA VAL A 231 -7.57 -36.48 32.90
C VAL A 231 -8.72 -36.75 31.90
N LEU A 232 -8.56 -36.33 30.64
CA LEU A 232 -9.59 -36.55 29.63
C LEU A 232 -9.63 -38.02 29.19
N SER A 233 -8.48 -38.68 29.08
CA SER A 233 -8.42 -40.10 28.71
C SER A 233 -9.10 -41.00 29.74
N GLU A 234 -8.91 -40.72 31.04
CA GLU A 234 -9.55 -41.44 32.14
C GLU A 234 -11.07 -41.19 32.16
N GLU A 235 -11.50 -39.93 31.98
CA GLU A 235 -12.92 -39.55 31.91
C GLU A 235 -13.63 -40.25 30.74
N ILE A 236 -12.99 -40.29 29.56
CA ILE A 236 -13.51 -40.99 28.37
C ILE A 236 -13.61 -42.50 28.62
N SER A 237 -12.56 -43.10 29.19
CA SER A 237 -12.54 -44.53 29.49
C SER A 237 -13.65 -44.91 30.47
N PHE A 238 -13.86 -44.11 31.51
CA PHE A 238 -14.92 -44.33 32.49
C PHE A 238 -16.32 -44.26 31.86
N ILE A 239 -16.61 -43.24 31.06
CA ILE A 239 -17.94 -43.09 30.43
C ILE A 239 -18.19 -44.18 29.38
N ASN A 240 -17.17 -44.55 28.60
CA ASN A 240 -17.30 -45.62 27.62
C ASN A 240 -17.48 -47.01 28.25
N ALA A 241 -17.03 -47.21 29.49
CA ALA A 241 -17.25 -48.46 30.23
C ALA A 241 -18.65 -48.57 30.87
N GLN A 242 -19.42 -47.49 30.93
CA GLN A 242 -20.79 -47.52 31.42
C GLN A 242 -21.71 -48.23 30.43
N MET A 243 -22.56 -49.14 30.89
CA MET A 243 -23.54 -49.82 30.04
C MET A 243 -24.62 -48.82 29.58
N ASP A 244 -24.84 -48.75 28.28
CA ASP A 244 -25.88 -47.92 27.66
C ASP A 244 -27.24 -48.62 27.85
N PHE A 245 -28.06 -48.16 28.80
CA PHE A 245 -29.38 -48.75 29.10
C PHE A 245 -30.50 -48.25 28.17
N THR A 246 -30.18 -47.54 27.08
CA THR A 246 -31.17 -46.96 26.15
C THR A 246 -31.77 -47.93 25.12
N GLU A 247 -31.53 -49.23 25.22
CA GLU A 247 -32.22 -50.28 24.43
C GLU A 247 -32.97 -51.29 25.32
N MET A 248 -33.87 -50.80 26.19
CA MET A 248 -35.00 -51.60 26.72
C MET A 248 -36.32 -50.93 26.40
#